data_AF-A0AAU4ENI1-F1
#
_entry.id   AF-A0AAU4ENI1-F1
#
_cell.length_a   1.000
_cell.length_b   1.000
_cell.length_c   1.000
_cell.angle_alpha   90.00
_cell.angle_beta   90.00
_cell.angle_gamma   90.00
#
_symmetry.space_group_name_H-M   'P 1'
#
loop_
_entity.id
_entity.type
_entity.pdbx_description
1 polymer ?
#
loop_
_entity_poly.entity_id
_entity_poly.type
_entity_poly.pdbx_seq_one_letter_code
_entity_poly.pdbx_strand_id
1 'polypeptide(L)'
;MLGDLEIRAASVVGADHRCTPAATARQDAYRLGRDAAGRYLLVAVADGVSEATRSDIGATVAARASVDLLRRQLDDGVSPAEIDFRELFKTVAQHIVGAASQVQAEPQELLTALIVAIVPTAPEDLRGGRTVRLASVADVSAWRHEETTWRQLAGEVKSGLDRNSLRTFLPHYWDAVVVREVVLPAGSALAFMTDGVGDALADIAGGAEWFAVRWRQPPALASFLLDTDYEAVGQVDDRTAVVVWSPSNGGEVR
;
A
#
# COMPACT_ATOMS: atom_id res chain seq x y z
N MET A 1 8.80 -2.63 -14.92
CA MET A 1 7.93 -3.78 -15.25
C MET A 1 8.42 -4.99 -14.49
N LEU A 2 7.53 -5.92 -14.12
CA LEU A 2 7.88 -7.22 -13.58
C LEU A 2 6.94 -8.27 -14.15
N GLY A 3 7.48 -9.24 -14.91
CA GLY A 3 6.65 -9.98 -15.86
C GLY A 3 6.05 -9.02 -16.88
N ASP A 4 4.75 -9.13 -17.10
CA ASP A 4 3.98 -8.22 -17.95
C ASP A 4 3.30 -7.08 -17.15
N LEU A 5 3.50 -7.02 -15.83
CA LEU A 5 2.97 -5.95 -14.98
C LEU A 5 3.76 -4.65 -15.13
N GLU A 6 3.05 -3.54 -15.24
CA GLU A 6 3.61 -2.21 -15.04
C GLU A 6 3.35 -1.74 -13.60
N ILE A 7 4.34 -1.09 -13.01
CA ILE A 7 4.26 -0.58 -11.65
C ILE A 7 4.73 0.87 -11.63
N ARG A 8 4.05 1.71 -10.86
CA ARG A 8 4.49 3.03 -10.44
C ARG A 8 4.29 3.12 -8.94
N ALA A 9 5.24 3.77 -8.28
CA ALA A 9 5.19 3.99 -6.85
C ALA A 9 5.77 5.37 -6.55
N ALA A 10 5.10 6.11 -5.69
CA ALA A 10 5.51 7.43 -5.24
C ALA A 10 5.04 7.63 -3.81
N SER A 11 5.79 8.44 -3.08
CA SER A 11 5.50 8.75 -1.69
C SER A 11 6.09 10.12 -1.39
N VAL A 12 5.24 11.10 -1.10
CA VAL A 12 5.58 12.52 -1.00
C VAL A 12 5.21 13.06 0.37
N VAL A 13 5.99 14.04 0.83
CA VAL A 13 5.75 14.72 2.12
C VAL A 13 4.56 15.66 1.98
N GLY A 14 3.60 15.54 2.88
CA GLY A 14 2.42 16.40 2.97
C GLY A 14 2.75 17.87 3.20
N ALA A 15 1.80 18.75 2.91
CA ALA A 15 1.96 20.18 3.16
C ALA A 15 2.14 20.48 4.65
N ASP A 16 1.43 19.76 5.53
CA ASP A 16 1.52 19.97 6.98
C ASP A 16 2.93 19.63 7.49
N HIS A 17 3.46 18.47 7.10
CA HIS A 17 4.82 18.07 7.46
C HIS A 17 5.91 18.95 6.84
N ARG A 18 5.65 19.53 5.66
CA ARG A 18 6.61 20.38 4.94
C ARG A 18 6.68 21.81 5.49
N CYS A 19 5.54 22.34 5.95
CA CYS A 19 5.38 23.76 6.29
C CYS A 19 5.38 24.05 7.79
N THR A 20 5.49 23.04 8.66
CA THR A 20 5.65 23.23 10.11
C THR A 20 6.99 23.93 10.45
N PRO A 21 7.06 24.69 11.56
CA PRO A 21 8.28 25.42 11.99
C PRO A 21 9.55 24.57 12.26
N ALA A 22 9.44 23.26 12.12
CA ALA A 22 10.50 22.36 11.70
C ALA A 22 9.86 21.33 10.76
N ALA A 23 10.39 21.17 9.55
CA ALA A 23 9.87 20.17 8.62
C ALA A 23 10.01 18.78 9.24
N THR A 24 8.92 18.03 9.31
CA THR A 24 8.93 16.65 9.81
C THR A 24 9.23 15.69 8.66
N ALA A 25 9.79 14.53 9.01
CA ALA A 25 10.03 13.48 8.03
C ALA A 25 8.70 12.92 7.52
N ARG A 26 8.72 12.38 6.30
CA ARG A 26 7.60 11.60 5.79
C ARG A 26 7.38 10.37 6.68
N GLN A 27 6.17 10.20 7.19
CA GLN A 27 5.73 9.10 8.04
C GLN A 27 5.29 7.89 7.21
N ASP A 28 4.98 8.09 5.93
CA ASP A 28 4.69 7.01 5.00
C ASP A 28 5.92 6.22 4.51
N ALA A 29 5.72 4.93 4.25
CA ALA A 29 6.69 4.08 3.57
C ALA A 29 6.03 3.10 2.59
N TYR A 30 6.73 2.77 1.51
CA TYR A 30 6.39 1.63 0.67
C TYR A 30 7.62 0.78 0.36
N ARG A 31 7.39 -0.48 0.02
CA ARG A 31 8.42 -1.41 -0.45
C ARG A 31 7.86 -2.29 -1.56
N LEU A 32 8.67 -2.44 -2.62
CA LEU A 32 8.44 -3.41 -3.69
C LEU A 32 9.49 -4.51 -3.60
N GLY A 33 9.09 -5.74 -3.89
CA GLY A 33 9.98 -6.89 -4.00
C GLY A 33 9.47 -7.93 -4.98
N ARG A 34 10.24 -9.00 -5.13
CA ARG A 34 9.84 -10.19 -5.88
C ARG A 34 10.45 -11.43 -5.26
N ASP A 35 9.83 -12.59 -5.48
CA ASP A 35 10.49 -13.87 -5.25
C ASP A 35 11.67 -14.06 -6.22
N ALA A 36 12.57 -14.98 -5.89
CA ALA A 36 13.77 -15.28 -6.66
C ALA A 36 13.44 -15.73 -8.09
N ALA A 37 12.31 -16.44 -8.27
CA ALA A 37 11.83 -16.88 -9.57
C ALA A 37 11.08 -15.77 -10.36
N GLY A 38 10.79 -14.62 -9.73
CA GLY A 38 10.06 -13.51 -10.37
C GLY A 38 8.61 -13.84 -10.73
N ARG A 39 8.00 -14.82 -10.06
CA ARG A 39 6.61 -15.24 -10.23
C ARG A 39 5.63 -14.34 -9.49
N TYR A 40 6.10 -13.63 -8.47
CA TYR A 40 5.27 -12.78 -7.63
C TYR A 40 5.91 -11.40 -7.45
N LEU A 41 5.11 -10.36 -7.67
CA LEU A 41 5.36 -9.02 -7.17
C LEU A 41 4.90 -8.95 -5.71
N LEU A 42 5.76 -8.43 -4.84
CA LEU A 42 5.47 -8.17 -3.44
C LEU A 42 5.32 -6.68 -3.24
N VAL A 43 4.21 -6.26 -2.64
CA VAL A 43 3.94 -4.86 -2.33
C VAL A 43 3.72 -4.74 -0.82
N ALA A 44 4.31 -3.72 -0.22
CA ALA A 44 3.95 -3.26 1.12
C ALA A 44 3.81 -1.73 1.10
N VAL A 45 2.74 -1.22 1.68
CA VAL A 45 2.51 0.21 1.93
C VAL A 45 2.15 0.36 3.40
N ALA A 46 2.80 1.29 4.07
CA ALA A 46 2.64 1.56 5.49
C ALA A 46 2.49 3.07 5.72
N ASP A 47 1.65 3.40 6.68
CA ASP A 47 1.30 4.77 7.07
C ASP A 47 1.66 4.93 8.54
N GLY A 48 2.46 5.94 8.87
CA GLY A 48 2.89 6.18 10.23
C GLY A 48 1.87 7.02 10.98
N VAL A 49 1.36 6.55 12.12
CA VAL A 49 0.37 7.30 12.90
C VAL A 49 0.97 8.62 13.38
N SER A 50 0.33 9.75 13.09
CA SER A 50 0.91 11.08 13.34
C SER A 50 1.15 11.38 14.83
N GLU A 51 0.39 10.76 15.73
CA GLU A 51 0.58 10.89 17.19
C GLU A 51 1.86 10.20 17.70
N ALA A 52 2.41 9.27 16.91
CA ALA A 52 3.63 8.54 17.24
C ALA A 52 4.86 9.31 16.72
N THR A 53 5.73 9.72 17.64
CA THR A 53 6.89 10.61 17.41
C THR A 53 7.92 10.08 16.41
N ARG A 54 7.96 8.76 16.19
CA ARG A 54 8.90 8.06 15.29
C ARG A 54 8.17 7.07 14.38
N SER A 55 6.95 7.42 13.98
CA SER A 55 6.10 6.59 13.13
C SER A 55 6.72 6.31 11.75
N ASP A 56 7.60 7.20 11.25
CA ASP A 56 8.42 7.02 10.06
C ASP A 56 9.30 5.76 10.13
N ILE A 57 9.88 5.50 11.32
CA ILE A 57 10.68 4.29 11.58
C ILE A 57 9.77 3.06 11.60
N GLY A 58 8.62 3.17 12.27
CA GLY A 58 7.59 2.12 12.31
C GLY A 58 7.17 1.68 10.92
N ALA A 59 6.73 2.62 10.09
CA ALA A 59 6.29 2.38 8.71
C ALA A 59 7.41 1.78 7.85
N THR A 60 8.63 2.32 7.94
CA THR A 60 9.80 1.82 7.20
C THR A 60 10.13 0.38 7.57
N VAL A 61 10.13 0.06 8.86
CA VAL A 61 10.40 -1.30 9.36
C VAL A 61 9.28 -2.25 8.92
N ALA A 62 8.02 -1.82 9.02
CA ALA A 62 6.87 -2.61 8.62
C ALA A 62 6.90 -3.00 7.14
N ALA A 63 7.07 -1.99 6.26
CA ALA A 63 7.11 -2.21 4.82
C ALA A 63 8.28 -3.10 4.40
N ARG A 64 9.47 -2.87 4.97
CA ARG A 64 10.67 -3.68 4.68
C ARG A 64 10.52 -5.11 5.17
N ALA A 65 10.21 -5.31 6.45
CA ALA A 65 10.13 -6.63 7.07
C ALA A 65 9.09 -7.50 6.36
N SER A 66 7.95 -6.92 5.97
CA SER A 66 6.90 -7.62 5.24
C SER A 66 7.38 -8.21 3.93
N VAL A 67 8.02 -7.39 3.08
CA VAL A 67 8.54 -7.87 1.78
C VAL A 67 9.65 -8.91 1.99
N ASP A 68 10.55 -8.69 2.95
CA ASP A 68 11.64 -9.64 3.23
C ASP A 68 11.13 -10.99 3.79
N LEU A 69 10.05 -10.98 4.57
CA LEU A 69 9.39 -12.18 5.10
C LEU A 69 8.62 -12.94 4.01
N LEU A 70 7.82 -12.24 3.21
CA LEU A 70 7.07 -12.84 2.09
C LEU A 70 8.01 -13.47 1.08
N ARG A 71 9.06 -12.74 0.69
CA ARG A 71 10.07 -13.24 -0.23
C ARG A 71 10.68 -14.54 0.27
N ARG A 72 11.12 -14.59 1.54
CA ARG A 72 11.71 -15.80 2.12
C ARG A 72 10.75 -16.99 2.06
N GLN A 73 9.50 -16.81 2.47
CA GLN A 73 8.50 -17.90 2.41
C GLN A 73 8.29 -18.42 0.98
N LEU A 74 8.17 -17.51 0.00
CA LEU A 74 7.99 -17.89 -1.41
C LEU A 74 9.25 -18.54 -2.00
N ASP A 75 10.43 -18.06 -1.64
CA ASP A 75 11.73 -18.62 -2.04
C ASP A 75 11.95 -20.02 -1.42
N ASP A 76 11.42 -20.26 -0.22
CA ASP A 76 11.42 -21.56 0.47
C ASP A 76 10.32 -22.52 -0.07
N GLY A 77 9.53 -22.07 -1.05
CA GLY A 77 8.55 -22.90 -1.76
C GLY A 77 7.15 -22.91 -1.16
N VAL A 78 6.86 -22.11 -0.13
CA VAL A 78 5.51 -21.92 0.40
C VAL A 78 4.65 -21.29 -0.71
N SER A 79 3.51 -21.90 -1.04
CA SER A 79 2.63 -21.30 -2.04
C SER A 79 1.95 -20.04 -1.49
N PRO A 80 1.58 -19.05 -2.34
CA PRO A 80 0.89 -17.86 -1.87
C PRO A 80 -0.34 -18.18 -1.03
N ALA A 81 -1.11 -19.24 -1.34
CA ALA A 81 -2.32 -19.63 -0.62
C ALA A 81 -2.05 -20.14 0.81
N GLU A 82 -0.86 -20.69 1.06
CA GLU A 82 -0.45 -21.25 2.35
C GLU A 82 0.17 -20.21 3.29
N ILE A 83 0.48 -19.02 2.79
CA ILE A 83 1.05 -17.95 3.62
C ILE A 83 0.03 -17.52 4.69
N ASP A 84 0.46 -17.64 5.95
CA ASP A 84 -0.26 -17.14 7.12
C ASP A 84 0.08 -15.67 7.37
N PHE A 85 -0.82 -14.79 6.91
CA PHE A 85 -0.66 -13.35 7.13
C PHE A 85 -0.74 -12.93 8.59
N ARG A 86 -1.40 -13.69 9.47
CA ARG A 86 -1.46 -13.36 10.90
C ARG A 86 -0.11 -13.56 11.56
N GLU A 87 0.56 -14.68 11.30
CA GLU A 87 1.92 -14.91 11.82
C GLU A 87 2.93 -13.96 11.17
N LEU A 88 2.73 -13.60 9.89
CA LEU A 88 3.52 -12.56 9.24
C LEU A 88 3.38 -11.21 9.96
N PHE A 89 2.16 -10.72 10.20
CA PHE A 89 1.94 -9.43 10.86
C PHE A 89 2.45 -9.41 12.30
N LYS A 90 2.33 -10.53 13.02
CA LYS A 90 2.95 -10.71 14.34
C LYS A 90 4.47 -10.61 14.27
N THR A 91 5.09 -11.25 13.28
CA THR A 91 6.55 -11.15 13.08
C THR A 91 6.97 -9.74 12.70
N VAL A 92 6.16 -9.02 11.91
CA VAL A 92 6.38 -7.61 11.60
C VAL A 92 6.28 -6.74 12.86
N ALA A 93 5.26 -6.94 13.70
CA ALA A 93 5.13 -6.26 14.98
C ALA A 93 6.36 -6.48 15.88
N GLN A 94 6.89 -7.70 15.92
CA GLN A 94 8.13 -8.00 16.65
C GLN A 94 9.34 -7.24 16.08
N HIS A 95 9.45 -7.07 14.76
CA HIS A 95 10.50 -6.24 14.17
C HIS A 95 10.36 -4.77 14.56
N ILE A 96 9.13 -4.23 14.62
CA ILE A 96 8.89 -2.85 15.07
C ILE A 96 9.30 -2.68 16.54
N VAL A 97 8.92 -3.61 17.42
CA VAL A 97 9.33 -3.60 18.85
C VAL A 97 10.86 -3.69 18.98
N GLY A 98 11.49 -4.54 18.17
CA GLY A 98 12.95 -4.63 18.10
C GLY A 98 13.61 -3.33 17.66
N ALA A 99 13.05 -2.67 16.64
CA ALA A 99 13.54 -1.39 16.13
C ALA A 99 13.38 -0.27 17.17
N ALA A 100 12.25 -0.20 17.87
CA ALA A 100 12.03 0.74 18.98
C ALA A 100 13.15 0.61 20.04
N SER A 101 13.49 -0.63 20.42
CA SER A 101 14.58 -0.90 21.35
C SER A 101 15.95 -0.42 20.82
N GLN A 102 16.22 -0.56 19.52
CA GLN A 102 17.50 -0.11 18.92
C GLN A 102 17.64 1.42 18.90
N VAL A 103 16.53 2.14 18.72
CA VAL A 103 16.51 3.60 18.70
C VAL A 103 16.18 4.21 20.07
N GLN A 104 16.17 3.39 21.12
CA GLN A 104 15.88 3.78 22.51
C GLN A 104 14.55 4.52 22.64
N ALA A 105 13.52 4.04 21.94
CA ALA A 105 12.15 4.55 21.96
C ALA A 105 11.19 3.47 22.47
N GLU A 106 10.01 3.89 22.91
CA GLU A 106 8.93 2.98 23.26
C GLU A 106 8.21 2.46 22.01
N PRO A 107 7.66 1.24 22.00
CA PRO A 107 6.90 0.72 20.85
C PRO A 107 5.73 1.62 20.42
N GLN A 108 5.12 2.35 21.36
CA GLN A 108 4.05 3.32 21.10
C GLN A 108 4.51 4.57 20.33
N GLU A 109 5.82 4.77 20.16
CA GLU A 109 6.37 5.86 19.35
C GLU A 109 6.57 5.44 17.88
N LEU A 110 6.37 4.16 17.54
CA LEU A 110 6.58 3.60 16.19
C LEU A 110 5.27 3.01 15.63
N LEU A 111 4.13 3.64 15.91
CA LEU A 111 2.83 3.14 15.47
C LEU A 111 2.65 3.29 13.96
N THR A 112 2.11 2.25 13.31
CA THR A 112 1.91 2.27 11.86
C THR A 112 0.77 1.35 11.41
N ALA A 113 0.06 1.78 10.37
CA ALA A 113 -0.81 0.95 9.55
C ALA A 113 0.01 0.20 8.48
N LEU A 114 -0.52 -0.93 7.99
CA LEU A 114 0.20 -1.72 6.99
C LEU A 114 -0.76 -2.50 6.08
N ILE A 115 -0.55 -2.40 4.76
CA ILE A 115 -1.11 -3.28 3.76
C ILE A 115 0.01 -3.97 2.99
N VAL A 116 -0.15 -5.28 2.77
CA VAL A 116 0.78 -6.11 1.99
C VAL A 116 0.01 -6.87 0.92
N ALA A 117 0.65 -7.15 -0.20
CA ALA A 117 0.07 -7.93 -1.28
C ALA A 117 1.08 -8.80 -2.00
N ILE A 118 0.57 -9.95 -2.49
CA ILE A 118 1.26 -10.89 -3.36
C ILE A 118 0.49 -10.89 -4.69
N VAL A 119 1.12 -10.36 -5.74
CA VAL A 119 0.51 -10.24 -7.07
C VAL A 119 1.24 -11.18 -8.03
N PRO A 120 0.56 -12.18 -8.62
CA PRO A 120 1.15 -13.01 -9.68
C PRO A 120 1.65 -12.17 -10.86
N THR A 121 2.85 -12.44 -11.37
CA THR A 121 3.45 -11.69 -12.50
C THR A 121 3.01 -12.22 -13.86
N ALA A 122 2.29 -13.34 -13.88
CA ALA A 122 1.65 -13.93 -15.04
C ALA A 122 0.18 -14.24 -14.70
N PRO A 123 -0.73 -14.21 -15.68
CA PRO A 123 -2.13 -14.55 -15.45
C PRO A 123 -2.33 -16.04 -15.20
N GLU A 124 -3.39 -16.38 -14.47
CA GLU A 124 -3.78 -17.76 -14.16
C GLU A 124 -4.49 -18.46 -15.32
N ASP A 125 -5.14 -17.69 -16.19
CA ASP A 125 -5.93 -18.20 -17.30
C ASP A 125 -5.79 -17.34 -18.58
N LEU A 126 -6.41 -17.81 -19.65
CA LEU A 126 -6.46 -17.10 -20.94
C LEU A 126 -7.28 -15.81 -20.89
N ARG A 127 -8.02 -15.55 -19.81
CA ARG A 127 -8.73 -14.29 -19.57
C ARG A 127 -7.83 -13.27 -18.88
N GLY A 128 -6.56 -13.57 -18.65
CA GLY A 128 -5.57 -12.61 -18.18
C GLY A 128 -5.78 -12.15 -16.74
N GLY A 129 -6.66 -12.81 -15.99
CA GLY A 129 -6.93 -12.48 -14.59
C GLY A 129 -5.80 -12.94 -13.68
N ARG A 130 -5.59 -12.21 -12.58
CA ARG A 130 -4.67 -12.58 -11.50
C ARG A 130 -5.39 -12.58 -10.17
N THR A 131 -5.22 -13.64 -9.40
CA THR A 131 -5.70 -13.71 -8.03
C THR A 131 -4.63 -13.13 -7.11
N VAL A 132 -4.95 -11.98 -6.52
CA VAL A 132 -4.08 -11.24 -5.61
C VAL A 132 -4.50 -11.55 -4.18
N ARG A 133 -3.57 -12.05 -3.37
CA ARG A 133 -3.76 -12.14 -1.91
C ARG A 133 -3.20 -10.88 -1.27
N LEU A 134 -3.98 -10.27 -0.41
CA LEU A 134 -3.57 -9.10 0.37
C LEU A 134 -4.01 -9.22 1.82
N ALA A 135 -3.31 -8.49 2.68
CA ALA A 135 -3.67 -8.37 4.09
C ALA A 135 -3.39 -6.94 4.56
N SER A 136 -4.29 -6.40 5.39
CA SER A 136 -4.18 -5.04 5.89
C SER A 136 -4.56 -4.95 7.37
N VAL A 137 -4.01 -3.93 8.04
CA VAL A 137 -4.48 -3.42 9.33
C VAL A 137 -4.62 -1.90 9.23
N ALA A 138 -5.65 -1.34 9.87
CA ALA A 138 -6.02 0.08 9.82
C ALA A 138 -6.53 0.55 8.43
N ASP A 139 -6.32 1.83 8.12
CA ASP A 139 -6.92 2.59 7.01
C ASP A 139 -6.11 2.64 5.71
N VAL A 140 -4.88 2.13 5.69
CA VAL A 140 -4.18 1.84 4.43
C VAL A 140 -5.03 0.89 3.57
N SER A 141 -5.19 1.27 2.30
CA SER A 141 -6.30 0.79 1.49
C SER A 141 -5.85 0.20 0.16
N ALA A 142 -6.65 -0.73 -0.36
CA ALA A 142 -6.49 -1.25 -1.71
C ALA A 142 -7.69 -0.87 -2.56
N TRP A 143 -7.44 -0.45 -3.80
CA TRP A 143 -8.45 0.05 -4.73
C TRP A 143 -8.26 -0.58 -6.10
N ARG A 144 -9.35 -1.01 -6.72
CA ARG A 144 -9.32 -1.50 -8.10
C ARG A 144 -9.90 -0.44 -9.02
N HIS A 145 -9.20 -0.19 -10.12
CA HIS A 145 -9.68 0.66 -11.20
C HIS A 145 -10.92 0.02 -11.84
N GLU A 146 -11.96 0.81 -12.02
CA GLU A 146 -13.13 0.50 -12.83
C GLU A 146 -13.22 1.56 -13.94
N GLU A 147 -14.11 1.38 -14.92
CA GLU A 147 -14.10 2.15 -16.17
C GLU A 147 -13.96 3.67 -15.97
N THR A 148 -14.66 4.23 -14.99
CA THR A 148 -14.69 5.66 -14.69
C THR A 148 -14.43 5.99 -13.21
N THR A 149 -14.08 5.00 -12.40
CA THR A 149 -13.99 5.18 -10.94
C THR A 149 -13.00 4.19 -10.32
N TRP A 150 -12.91 4.20 -8.99
CA TRP A 150 -12.14 3.25 -8.23
C TRP A 150 -13.03 2.60 -7.16
N ARG A 151 -12.95 1.28 -7.06
CA ARG A 151 -13.65 0.52 -6.03
C ARG A 151 -12.69 0.12 -4.92
N GLN A 152 -12.99 0.54 -3.69
CA GLN A 152 -12.25 0.08 -2.52
C GLN A 152 -12.47 -1.42 -2.29
N LEU A 153 -11.36 -2.13 -2.07
CA LEU A 153 -11.30 -3.57 -1.82
C LEU A 153 -10.84 -3.90 -0.40
N ALA A 154 -10.01 -3.05 0.20
CA ALA A 154 -9.46 -3.22 1.55
C ALA A 154 -9.16 -1.87 2.21
N GLY A 155 -8.83 -1.90 3.51
CA GLY A 155 -8.71 -0.73 4.38
C GLY A 155 -10.01 -0.43 5.13
N GLU A 156 -9.89 0.14 6.32
CA GLU A 156 -11.05 0.64 7.08
C GLU A 156 -11.70 1.82 6.35
N VAL A 157 -13.04 1.81 6.25
CA VAL A 157 -13.78 2.97 5.73
C VAL A 157 -14.00 3.94 6.88
N LYS A 158 -13.36 5.11 6.83
CA LYS A 158 -13.57 6.19 7.79
C LYS A 158 -15.04 6.64 7.72
N SER A 159 -15.82 6.32 8.74
CA SER A 159 -17.24 6.73 8.86
C SER A 159 -17.52 7.31 10.25
N GLY A 160 -18.32 8.38 10.32
CA GLY A 160 -18.67 9.07 11.57
C GLY A 160 -17.85 10.34 11.84
N LEU A 161 -17.94 10.84 13.09
CA LEU A 161 -17.34 12.11 13.56
C LEU A 161 -15.85 12.00 13.92
N ASP A 162 -15.31 10.79 14.04
CA ASP A 162 -13.95 10.49 14.51
C ASP A 162 -13.08 9.92 13.38
N ARG A 163 -13.01 10.66 12.27
CA ARG A 163 -12.37 10.19 11.02
C ARG A 163 -10.84 10.06 11.13
N ASN A 164 -10.21 10.73 12.09
CA ASN A 164 -8.75 10.78 12.22
C ASN A 164 -8.20 9.88 13.34
N SER A 165 -9.05 9.17 14.09
CA SER A 165 -8.57 8.24 15.12
C SER A 165 -8.35 6.85 14.52
N LEU A 166 -7.10 6.42 14.43
CA LEU A 166 -6.79 5.03 14.12
C LEU A 166 -7.03 4.15 15.36
N ARG A 167 -7.85 3.11 15.20
CA ARG A 167 -8.21 2.20 16.30
C ARG A 167 -7.37 0.93 16.32
N THR A 168 -6.81 0.56 15.18
CA THR A 168 -5.93 -0.61 15.03
C THR A 168 -4.63 -0.16 14.38
N PHE A 169 -3.50 -0.60 14.92
CA PHE A 169 -2.16 -0.25 14.43
C PHE A 169 -1.13 -1.26 14.93
N LEU A 170 -0.06 -1.43 14.16
CA LEU A 170 1.11 -2.16 14.62
C LEU A 170 1.93 -1.29 15.58
N PRO A 171 2.65 -1.88 16.55
CA PRO A 171 2.78 -3.33 16.79
C PRO A 171 1.68 -3.95 17.66
N HIS A 172 0.72 -3.18 18.18
CA HIS A 172 -0.20 -3.66 19.22
C HIS A 172 -1.33 -4.56 18.71
N TYR A 173 -1.84 -4.31 17.51
CA TYR A 173 -3.03 -4.97 16.94
C TYR A 173 -2.69 -5.85 15.74
N TRP A 174 -1.58 -6.59 15.80
CA TRP A 174 -1.15 -7.49 14.73
C TRP A 174 -2.19 -8.59 14.41
N ASP A 175 -3.04 -8.91 15.37
CA ASP A 175 -4.09 -9.92 15.31
C ASP A 175 -5.41 -9.38 14.71
N ALA A 176 -5.53 -8.06 14.53
CA ALA A 176 -6.64 -7.40 13.84
C ALA A 176 -6.51 -7.44 12.30
N VAL A 177 -5.48 -8.10 11.77
CA VAL A 177 -5.24 -8.21 10.33
C VAL A 177 -6.45 -8.78 9.58
N VAL A 178 -6.84 -8.11 8.50
CA VAL A 178 -7.89 -8.55 7.58
C VAL A 178 -7.24 -9.06 6.31
N VAL A 179 -7.46 -10.34 6.00
CA VAL A 179 -6.95 -11.00 4.80
C VAL A 179 -8.03 -11.02 3.73
N ARG A 180 -7.67 -10.70 2.49
CA ARG A 180 -8.57 -10.76 1.34
C ARG A 180 -7.88 -11.39 0.15
N GLU A 181 -8.70 -12.03 -0.67
CA GLU A 181 -8.35 -12.44 -2.01
C GLU A 181 -9.16 -11.60 -2.99
N VAL A 182 -8.48 -10.98 -3.95
CA VAL A 182 -9.09 -10.05 -4.91
C VAL A 182 -8.60 -10.38 -6.31
N VAL A 183 -9.44 -10.13 -7.31
CA VAL A 183 -9.07 -10.32 -8.71
C VAL A 183 -8.58 -9.00 -9.28
N LEU A 184 -7.40 -9.01 -9.90
CA LEU A 184 -6.91 -7.99 -10.84
C LEU A 184 -7.25 -8.45 -12.26
N PRO A 185 -8.28 -7.87 -12.91
CA PRO A 185 -8.64 -8.21 -14.28
C PRO A 185 -7.59 -7.74 -15.29
N ALA A 186 -7.55 -8.39 -16.45
CA ALA A 186 -6.80 -7.88 -17.60
C ALA A 186 -7.24 -6.46 -17.98
N GLY A 187 -6.27 -5.60 -18.31
CA GLY A 187 -6.51 -4.20 -18.69
C GLY A 187 -6.91 -3.27 -17.54
N SER A 188 -6.95 -3.77 -16.31
CA SER A 188 -7.29 -3.02 -15.09
C SER A 188 -6.04 -2.66 -14.30
N ALA A 189 -6.21 -1.84 -13.25
CA ALA A 189 -5.19 -1.55 -12.25
C ALA A 189 -5.65 -1.91 -10.83
N LEU A 190 -4.69 -2.23 -9.98
CA LEU A 190 -4.85 -2.35 -8.53
C LEU A 190 -3.88 -1.38 -7.86
N ALA A 191 -4.39 -0.56 -6.94
CA ALA A 191 -3.64 0.45 -6.22
C ALA A 191 -3.64 0.16 -4.72
N PHE A 192 -2.53 0.48 -4.06
CA PHE A 192 -2.34 0.41 -2.62
C PHE A 192 -1.93 1.80 -2.15
N MET A 193 -2.66 2.36 -1.20
CA MET A 193 -2.56 3.77 -0.84
C MET A 193 -2.61 3.99 0.66
N THR A 194 -1.93 5.02 1.12
CA THR A 194 -2.21 5.67 2.41
C THR A 194 -3.45 6.54 2.30
N ASP A 195 -3.96 7.01 3.43
CA ASP A 195 -5.19 7.80 3.46
C ASP A 195 -5.04 9.14 2.69
N GLY A 196 -3.84 9.74 2.67
CA GLY A 196 -3.53 10.95 1.93
C GLY A 196 -3.71 10.84 0.41
N VAL A 197 -3.90 9.64 -0.14
CA VAL A 197 -4.42 9.45 -1.51
C VAL A 197 -5.78 8.75 -1.50
N GLY A 198 -5.97 7.73 -0.67
CA GLY A 198 -7.21 6.95 -0.61
C GLY A 198 -8.44 7.79 -0.28
N ASP A 199 -8.31 8.74 0.65
CA ASP A 199 -9.42 9.63 1.04
C ASP A 199 -9.77 10.60 -0.09
N ALA A 200 -8.83 10.96 -0.97
CA ALA A 200 -9.14 11.77 -2.16
C ALA A 200 -10.05 11.06 -3.15
N LEU A 201 -10.00 9.73 -3.24
CA LEU A 201 -10.91 8.96 -4.09
C LEU A 201 -12.34 8.98 -3.51
N ALA A 202 -12.47 9.03 -2.18
CA ALA A 202 -13.76 8.91 -1.50
C ALA A 202 -14.43 10.26 -1.19
N ASP A 203 -13.65 11.24 -0.74
CA ASP A 203 -14.17 12.47 -0.12
C ASP A 203 -14.08 13.70 -1.04
N ILE A 204 -13.18 13.71 -2.03
CA ILE A 204 -13.08 14.84 -2.97
C ILE A 204 -14.07 14.63 -4.11
N ALA A 205 -14.97 15.60 -4.30
CA ALA A 205 -15.89 15.61 -5.43
C ALA A 205 -15.11 15.54 -6.77
N GLY A 206 -15.33 14.46 -7.54
CA GLY A 206 -14.64 14.22 -8.80
C GLY A 206 -13.25 13.58 -8.67
N GLY A 207 -12.78 13.29 -7.46
CA GLY A 207 -11.45 12.74 -7.20
C GLY A 207 -11.27 11.35 -7.80
N ALA A 208 -12.21 10.43 -7.54
CA ALA A 208 -12.18 9.08 -8.12
C ALA A 208 -12.15 9.10 -9.66
N GLU A 209 -12.97 9.94 -10.30
CA GLU A 209 -13.02 10.09 -11.75
C GLU A 209 -11.71 10.67 -12.29
N TRP A 210 -11.14 11.66 -11.61
CA TRP A 210 -9.87 12.27 -11.99
C TRP A 210 -8.73 11.26 -11.98
N PHE A 211 -8.58 10.49 -10.89
CA PHE A 211 -7.59 9.41 -10.82
C PHE A 211 -7.89 8.30 -11.82
N ALA A 212 -9.16 7.92 -12.04
CA ALA A 212 -9.53 6.89 -13.00
C ALA A 212 -9.13 7.24 -14.44
N VAL A 213 -9.20 8.52 -14.82
CA VAL A 213 -8.73 8.98 -16.14
C VAL A 213 -7.21 8.93 -16.24
N ARG A 214 -6.51 9.46 -15.24
CA ARG A 214 -5.04 9.64 -15.29
C ARG A 214 -4.28 8.33 -15.12
N TRP A 215 -4.83 7.42 -14.33
CA TRP A 215 -4.26 6.11 -14.05
C TRP A 215 -4.97 4.97 -14.80
N ARG A 216 -5.74 5.28 -15.86
CA ARG A 216 -6.33 4.27 -16.75
C ARG A 216 -5.25 3.39 -17.40
N GLN A 217 -4.09 3.97 -17.68
CA GLN A 217 -2.89 3.30 -18.17
C GLN A 217 -1.69 3.83 -17.38
N PRO A 218 -0.56 3.09 -17.33
CA PRO A 218 0.62 3.51 -16.59
C PRO A 218 1.12 4.90 -17.07
N PRO A 219 1.02 5.97 -16.26
CA PRO A 219 1.52 7.26 -16.67
C PRO A 219 3.05 7.29 -16.66
N ALA A 220 3.62 8.33 -17.27
CA ALA A 220 5.04 8.65 -17.09
C ALA A 220 5.33 8.90 -15.60
N LEU A 221 6.54 8.56 -15.14
CA LEU A 221 6.87 8.64 -13.71
C LEU A 221 6.71 10.05 -13.13
N ALA A 222 7.09 11.09 -13.88
CA ALA A 222 6.92 12.48 -13.45
C ALA A 222 5.42 12.85 -13.32
N SER A 223 4.58 12.39 -14.23
CA SER A 223 3.13 12.59 -14.14
C SER A 223 2.56 11.84 -12.93
N PHE A 224 2.96 10.59 -12.71
CA PHE A 224 2.53 9.82 -11.54
C PHE A 224 2.90 10.52 -10.22
N LEU A 225 4.10 11.08 -10.13
CA LEU A 225 4.54 11.85 -8.97
C LEU A 225 3.66 13.08 -8.74
N LEU A 226 3.38 13.86 -9.79
CA LEU A 226 2.49 15.02 -9.71
C LEU A 226 1.05 14.61 -9.37
N ASP A 227 0.60 13.45 -9.82
CA ASP A 227 -0.72 12.92 -9.50
C ASP A 227 -0.84 12.55 -8.03
N THR A 228 0.27 12.05 -7.46
CA THR A 228 0.34 11.70 -6.03
C THR A 228 0.50 12.95 -5.17
N ASP A 229 1.20 13.99 -5.64
CA ASP A 229 1.43 15.26 -4.93
C ASP A 229 0.34 16.33 -5.20
N TYR A 230 -0.89 15.89 -5.53
CA TYR A 230 -1.99 16.79 -5.87
C TYR A 230 -2.28 17.80 -4.75
N GLU A 231 -2.82 18.97 -5.12
CA GLU A 231 -3.27 19.98 -4.16
C GLU A 231 -4.79 19.95 -4.02
N ALA A 232 -5.29 19.75 -2.81
CA ALA A 232 -6.70 19.87 -2.49
C ALA A 232 -6.90 20.39 -1.06
N VAL A 233 -8.01 21.09 -0.83
CA VAL A 233 -8.35 21.65 0.48
C VAL A 233 -8.51 20.52 1.50
N GLY A 234 -7.80 20.63 2.63
CA GLY A 234 -7.85 19.65 3.71
C GLY A 234 -7.01 18.38 3.48
N GLN A 235 -6.40 18.22 2.30
CA GLN A 235 -5.51 17.10 2.00
C GLN A 235 -4.09 17.56 2.19
N VAL A 236 -3.58 17.45 3.41
CA VAL A 236 -2.29 18.03 3.83
C VAL A 236 -1.31 17.00 4.37
N ASP A 237 -1.75 15.76 4.53
CA ASP A 237 -0.94 14.63 5.00
C ASP A 237 0.03 14.12 3.93
N ASP A 238 0.95 13.25 4.35
CA ASP A 238 1.78 12.48 3.45
C ASP A 238 0.94 11.65 2.48
N ARG A 239 1.48 11.44 1.28
CA ARG A 239 0.72 10.78 0.21
C ARG A 239 1.55 9.71 -0.43
N THR A 240 1.05 8.48 -0.35
CA THR A 240 1.73 7.32 -0.92
C THR A 240 0.78 6.49 -1.76
N ALA A 241 1.22 6.17 -2.96
CA ALA A 241 0.51 5.28 -3.87
C ALA A 241 1.47 4.31 -4.54
N VAL A 242 1.10 3.03 -4.55
CA VAL A 242 1.67 1.98 -5.40
C VAL A 242 0.57 1.48 -6.31
N VAL A 243 0.72 1.64 -7.62
CA VAL A 243 -0.26 1.19 -8.60
C VAL A 243 0.35 0.14 -9.51
N VAL A 244 -0.39 -0.96 -9.70
CA VAL A 244 -0.02 -2.12 -10.49
C VAL A 244 -1.03 -2.27 -11.62
N TRP A 245 -0.57 -2.18 -12.87
CA TRP A 245 -1.40 -2.33 -14.06
C TRP A 245 -1.19 -3.70 -14.68
N SER A 246 -2.30 -4.36 -15.02
CA SER A 246 -2.31 -5.56 -15.86
C SER A 246 -2.51 -5.17 -17.32
N PRO A 247 -1.80 -5.79 -18.27
CA PRO A 247 -2.06 -5.58 -19.68
C PRO A 247 -3.48 -6.09 -20.04
N SER A 248 -4.06 -5.50 -21.08
CA SER A 248 -5.30 -5.97 -21.70
C SER A 248 -5.05 -7.31 -22.42
N ASN A 249 -6.01 -8.23 -22.41
CA ASN A 249 -5.91 -9.43 -23.26
C ASN A 249 -5.90 -9.00 -24.73
N GLY A 250 -4.78 -9.21 -25.43
CA GLY A 250 -4.69 -8.97 -26.87
C GLY A 250 -3.89 -7.76 -27.32
N GLY A 251 -2.89 -7.30 -26.56
CA GLY A 251 -1.91 -6.33 -27.05
C GLY A 251 -0.65 -7.01 -27.58
N GLU A 252 -0.46 -7.01 -28.90
CA GLU A 252 0.86 -7.21 -29.52
C GLU A 252 1.91 -6.38 -28.79
N VAL A 253 3.07 -6.99 -28.55
CA VAL A 253 4.30 -6.29 -28.20
C VAL A 253 4.53 -5.22 -29.26
N ARG A 254 4.35 -3.94 -28.90
CA ARG A 254 4.88 -2.83 -29.68
C ARG A 254 6.28 -2.49 -29.20
#